data_AF-A0A933V809-F1
#
_entry.id   AF-A0A933V809-F1
#
_cell.length_a   1.000
_cell.length_b   1.000
_cell.length_c   1.000
_cell.angle_alpha   90.00
_cell.angle_beta   90.00
_cell.angle_gamma   90.00
#
_symmetry.space_group_name_H-M   'P 1'
#
loop_
_entity.id
_entity.type
_entity.pdbx_description
1 polymer ?
#
loop_
_entity_poly.entity_id
_entity_poly.type
_entity_poly.pdbx_seq_one_letter_code
_entity_poly.pdbx_strand_id
1 'polypeptide(L)'
;MESARSRKVAMLIDAENQALPLRYFLDIWGYPPLPVESYDKAKVLYVVAEPGINLEKINMWEIASFGPYDIEKEWSIQNGFTLYRLGKKSV
;
A
#
# COMPACT_ATOMS: atom_id res chain seq x y z
N MET A 1 -5.20 14.97 -17.37
CA MET A 1 -6.01 14.57 -16.21
C MET A 1 -5.98 13.05 -16.11
N GLU A 2 -5.09 12.49 -15.30
CA GLU A 2 -5.06 11.03 -15.08
C GLU A 2 -6.21 10.61 -14.17
N SER A 3 -7.00 9.64 -14.62
CA SER A 3 -8.15 9.10 -13.92
C SER A 3 -7.74 8.42 -12.60
N ALA A 4 -8.46 8.76 -11.52
CA ALA A 4 -8.23 8.35 -10.12
C ALA A 4 -8.36 6.82 -9.86
N ARG A 5 -8.58 5.99 -10.88
CA ARG A 5 -8.91 4.56 -10.79
C ARG A 5 -7.71 3.62 -10.54
N SER A 6 -6.59 4.10 -10.01
CA SER A 6 -5.28 3.42 -10.13
C SER A 6 -4.54 3.08 -8.82
N ARG A 7 -5.14 3.25 -7.62
CA ARG A 7 -4.39 3.23 -6.35
C ARG A 7 -4.95 2.22 -5.33
N LYS A 8 -4.07 1.56 -4.56
CA LYS A 8 -4.38 0.69 -3.42
C LYS A 8 -3.57 1.06 -2.18
N VAL A 9 -4.12 0.71 -1.02
CA VAL A 9 -3.50 0.94 0.30
C VAL A 9 -3.51 -0.37 1.08
N ALA A 10 -2.39 -0.66 1.73
CA ALA A 10 -2.15 -1.75 2.67
C ALA A 10 -1.46 -1.19 3.94
N MET A 11 -1.56 -1.92 5.04
CA MET A 11 -1.10 -1.51 6.36
C MET A 11 -0.43 -2.71 7.00
N LEU A 12 0.75 -2.48 7.53
CA LEU A 12 1.67 -3.47 8.08
C LEU A 12 1.78 -3.28 9.60
N ILE A 13 0.68 -2.82 10.21
CA ILE A 13 0.54 -2.61 11.65
C ILE A 13 -0.59 -3.52 12.10
N ASP A 14 -0.18 -4.66 12.63
CA ASP A 14 -1.00 -5.73 13.21
C ASP A 14 -1.72 -6.67 12.22
N ALA A 15 -2.12 -7.85 12.73
CA ALA A 15 -2.61 -9.04 12.04
C ALA A 15 -3.81 -8.86 11.06
N GLU A 16 -4.27 -7.62 10.88
CA GLU A 16 -5.24 -7.18 9.88
C GLU A 16 -4.56 -6.46 8.71
N ASN A 17 -3.79 -7.23 7.94
CA ASN A 17 -2.96 -6.80 6.80
C ASN A 17 -3.70 -6.04 5.67
N GLN A 18 -5.04 -6.10 5.68
CA GLN A 18 -5.88 -5.49 4.66
C GLN A 18 -6.15 -4.00 4.88
N ALA A 19 -5.67 -3.40 5.98
CA ALA A 19 -5.81 -1.96 6.26
C ALA A 19 -7.26 -1.45 6.28
N LEU A 20 -8.22 -2.25 6.78
CA LEU A 20 -9.65 -1.94 6.72
C LEU A 20 -10.00 -0.53 7.25
N PRO A 21 -9.42 -0.04 8.37
CA PRO A 21 -9.68 1.32 8.84
C PRO A 21 -9.24 2.40 7.84
N LEU A 22 -8.05 2.27 7.24
CA LEU A 22 -7.57 3.23 6.24
C LEU A 22 -8.44 3.23 4.99
N ARG A 23 -8.90 2.06 4.56
CA ARG A 23 -9.77 1.91 3.38
C ARG A 23 -11.13 2.56 3.60
N TYR A 24 -11.69 2.45 4.80
CA TYR A 24 -12.91 3.15 5.20
C TYR A 24 -12.76 4.66 5.11
N PHE A 25 -11.67 5.23 5.66
CA PHE A 25 -11.45 6.68 5.57
C PHE A 25 -11.23 7.17 4.14
N LEU A 26 -10.52 6.40 3.32
CA LEU A 26 -10.31 6.74 1.91
C LEU A 26 -11.61 6.74 1.11
N ASP A 27 -12.52 5.81 1.41
CA ASP A 27 -13.85 5.77 0.80
C ASP A 27 -14.68 7.02 1.16
N ILE A 28 -14.70 7.40 2.43
CA ILE A 28 -15.36 8.64 2.90
C ILE A 28 -14.78 9.88 2.24
N TRP A 29 -13.47 9.92 2.01
CA TRP A 29 -12.79 11.05 1.36
C TRP A 29 -12.87 11.03 -0.18
N GLY A 30 -13.62 10.10 -0.77
CA GLY A 30 -13.86 10.04 -2.22
C GLY A 30 -12.74 9.39 -3.02
N TYR A 31 -11.86 8.62 -2.37
CA TYR A 31 -10.76 7.89 -2.98
C TYR A 31 -10.85 6.37 -2.71
N PRO A 32 -11.94 5.70 -3.11
CA PRO A 32 -12.15 4.29 -2.79
C PRO A 32 -10.98 3.43 -3.30
N PRO A 33 -10.35 2.63 -2.44
CA PRO A 33 -9.33 1.68 -2.86
C PRO A 33 -9.98 0.53 -3.65
N LEU A 34 -9.21 -0.10 -4.54
CA LEU A 34 -9.65 -1.32 -5.21
C LEU A 34 -10.01 -2.44 -4.19
N PRO A 35 -10.87 -3.41 -4.55
CA PRO A 35 -11.24 -4.54 -3.67
C PRO A 35 -10.03 -5.33 -3.16
N VAL A 36 -10.14 -5.97 -2.00
CA VAL A 36 -9.08 -6.78 -1.36
C VAL A 36 -8.45 -7.78 -2.32
N GLU A 37 -9.21 -8.40 -3.20
CA GLU A 37 -8.69 -9.48 -4.05
C GLU A 37 -7.90 -9.00 -5.28
N SER A 38 -7.93 -7.70 -5.59
CA SER A 38 -7.38 -7.19 -6.86
C SER A 38 -5.97 -6.60 -6.76
N TYR A 39 -5.12 -7.04 -5.81
CA TYR A 39 -3.81 -6.38 -5.53
C TYR A 39 -2.90 -6.38 -6.76
N ASP A 40 -2.98 -7.45 -7.55
CA ASP A 40 -2.40 -7.61 -8.88
C ASP A 40 -2.77 -6.49 -9.87
N LYS A 41 -3.94 -5.86 -9.72
CA LYS A 41 -4.42 -4.79 -10.63
C LYS A 41 -4.05 -3.38 -10.18
N ALA A 42 -3.46 -3.22 -8.99
CA ALA A 42 -3.06 -1.91 -8.50
C ALA A 42 -1.87 -1.37 -9.29
N LYS A 43 -1.85 -0.07 -9.60
CA LYS A 43 -0.64 0.58 -10.10
C LYS A 43 0.26 1.07 -8.98
N VAL A 44 -0.35 1.36 -7.84
CA VAL A 44 0.30 1.89 -6.64
C VAL A 44 -0.18 1.11 -5.43
N LEU A 45 0.74 0.70 -4.57
CA LEU A 45 0.45 0.14 -3.26
C LEU A 45 1.06 1.06 -2.19
N TYR A 46 0.22 1.64 -1.35
CA TYR A 46 0.70 2.33 -0.14
C TYR A 46 0.88 1.31 0.98
N VAL A 47 1.98 1.40 1.73
CA VAL A 47 2.30 0.49 2.83
C VAL A 47 2.71 1.30 4.04
N VAL A 48 2.09 1.09 5.20
CA VAL A 48 2.54 1.69 6.47
C VAL A 48 3.27 0.64 7.29
N ALA A 49 4.51 0.87 7.66
CA ALA A 49 5.30 -0.08 8.45
C ALA A 49 6.28 0.63 9.41
N GLU A 50 6.95 -0.16 10.26
CA GLU A 50 8.02 0.35 11.13
C GLU A 50 9.22 0.89 10.32
N PRO A 51 9.99 1.85 10.87
CA PRO A 51 11.08 2.48 10.14
C PRO A 51 12.22 1.49 9.95
N GLY A 52 12.82 1.49 8.75
CA GLY A 52 13.95 0.61 8.43
C GLY A 52 13.58 -0.84 8.17
N ILE A 53 12.29 -1.16 8.08
CA ILE A 53 11.84 -2.49 7.67
C ILE A 53 12.29 -2.79 6.23
N ASN A 54 12.74 -4.01 5.99
CA ASN A 54 13.04 -4.47 4.64
C ASN A 54 11.77 -5.11 4.04
N LEU A 55 11.04 -4.33 3.24
CA LEU A 55 9.78 -4.76 2.60
C LEU A 55 9.96 -5.98 1.68
N GLU A 56 11.16 -6.21 1.12
CA GLU A 56 11.43 -7.39 0.27
C GLU A 56 11.49 -8.70 1.07
N LYS A 57 11.77 -8.61 2.38
CA LYS A 57 11.81 -9.76 3.28
C LYS A 57 10.47 -10.07 3.94
N ILE A 58 9.46 -9.24 3.69
CA ILE A 58 8.13 -9.41 4.30
C ILE A 58 7.34 -10.44 3.49
N ASN A 59 6.97 -11.54 4.14
CA ASN A 59 6.09 -12.55 3.56
C ASN A 59 4.62 -12.19 3.80
N MET A 60 4.10 -11.24 3.03
CA MET A 60 2.69 -10.83 3.07
C MET A 60 2.02 -10.99 1.72
N TRP A 61 0.78 -11.51 1.75
CA TRP A 61 -0.01 -11.78 0.56
C TRP A 61 -0.24 -10.52 -0.28
N GLU A 62 -0.44 -9.36 0.35
CA GLU A 62 -0.67 -8.08 -0.32
C GLU A 62 0.54 -7.63 -1.15
N ILE A 63 1.73 -7.73 -0.58
CA ILE A 63 3.00 -7.36 -1.24
C ILE A 63 3.32 -8.38 -2.34
N ALA A 64 3.16 -9.68 -2.05
CA ALA A 64 3.38 -10.73 -3.03
C ALA A 64 2.42 -10.61 -4.23
N SER A 65 1.14 -10.35 -3.98
CA SER A 65 0.11 -10.19 -5.01
C SER A 65 0.29 -8.92 -5.84
N PHE A 66 0.86 -7.86 -5.28
CA PHE A 66 1.18 -6.64 -6.01
C PHE A 66 2.27 -6.89 -7.08
N GLY A 67 3.16 -7.85 -6.82
CA GLY A 67 4.27 -8.22 -7.70
C GLY A 67 5.51 -7.34 -7.52
N PRO A 68 6.51 -7.46 -8.41
CA PRO A 68 7.74 -6.67 -8.33
C PRO A 68 7.46 -5.15 -8.32
N TYR A 69 8.14 -4.43 -7.43
CA TYR A 69 7.90 -3.02 -7.18
C TYR A 69 9.19 -2.23 -6.99
N ASP A 70 9.09 -0.91 -7.14
CA ASP A 70 10.07 0.07 -6.70
C ASP A 70 9.44 0.94 -5.60
N ILE A 71 10.23 1.35 -4.62
CA ILE A 71 9.80 2.34 -3.62
C ILE A 71 9.88 3.72 -4.29
N GLU A 72 8.73 4.27 -4.67
CA GLU A 72 8.67 5.55 -5.38
C GLU A 72 8.74 6.75 -4.42
N LYS A 73 8.18 6.61 -3.21
CA LYS A 73 8.20 7.65 -2.16
C LYS A 73 8.17 7.05 -0.76
N GLU A 74 8.74 7.79 0.19
CA GLU A 74 8.71 7.48 1.62
C GLU A 74 8.33 8.75 2.40
N TRP A 75 7.50 8.59 3.43
CA TRP A 75 7.16 9.63 4.39
C TRP A 75 7.29 9.11 5.80
N SER A 76 8.11 9.77 6.62
CA SER A 76 8.07 9.58 8.06
C SER A 76 6.77 10.19 8.60
N ILE A 77 5.95 9.36 9.22
CA ILE A 77 4.72 9.79 9.89
C ILE A 77 4.91 9.71 11.41
N GLN A 78 4.03 10.37 12.17
CA GLN A 78 4.15 10.44 13.63
C GLN A 78 4.15 9.05 14.28
N ASN A 79 4.69 8.97 15.49
CA ASN A 79 4.78 7.75 16.31
C ASN A 79 5.66 6.64 15.72
N GLY A 80 6.68 7.00 14.94
CA GLY A 80 7.71 6.05 14.51
C GLY A 80 7.22 5.07 13.46
N PHE A 81 6.37 5.50 12.53
CA PHE A 81 6.01 4.72 11.35
C PHE A 81 6.48 5.41 10.07
N THR A 82 6.63 4.63 9.01
CA THR A 82 6.92 5.10 7.67
C THR A 82 5.80 4.68 6.73
N LEU A 83 5.30 5.63 5.96
CA LEU A 83 4.43 5.39 4.81
C LEU A 83 5.30 5.26 3.56
N TYR A 84 5.16 4.13 2.87
CA TYR A 84 5.79 3.85 1.59
C TYR A 84 4.75 3.95 0.48
N ARG A 85 5.16 4.49 -0.66
CA ARG A 85 4.42 4.38 -1.93
C ARG A 85 5.21 3.48 -2.86
N LEU A 86 4.66 2.30 -3.13
CA LEU A 86 5.23 1.34 -4.05
C LEU A 86 4.60 1.50 -5.42
N GLY A 87 5.43 1.62 -6.45
CA GLY A 87 5.01 1.56 -7.84
C GLY A 87 5.37 0.21 -8.44
N LYS A 88 4.60 -0.27 -9.42
CA LYS A 88 5.00 -1.48 -10.16
C LYS A 88 6.32 -1.23 -10.88
N LYS A 89 7.25 -2.18 -10.74
CA LYS A 89 8.51 -2.15 -11.47
C LYS A 89 8.22 -2.27 -12.96
N SER A 90 8.72 -1.33 -13.74
CA SER A 90 8.63 -1.42 -15.20
C SER A 90 9.60 -2.51 -15.66
N VAL A 91 9.07 -3.51 -16.37
CA VAL A 91 9.88 -4.54 -17.03
C VAL A 91 10.51 -3.96 -18.29
#